data_AF-A0A832SQC6-F1
#
_entry.id   AF-A0A832SQC6-F1
#
_cell.length_a   1.000
_cell.length_b   1.000
_cell.length_c   1.000
_cell.angle_alpha   90.00
_cell.angle_beta   90.00
_cell.angle_gamma   90.00
#
_symmetry.space_group_name_H-M   'P 1'
#
loop_
_entity.id
_entity.type
_entity.pdbx_description
1 polymer ?
#
loop_
_entity_poly.entity_id
_entity_poly.type
_entity_poly.pdbx_seq_one_letter_code
_entity_poly.pdbx_strand_id
1 'polypeptide(L)'
;TTSNVDNVVFDQNEWDVGTIESNTSKKFSFNVYVPENVRTQTLHTPLKIMYYNAHGDKIEDTRTVDFYVNGLIDAKIYDIKVIEVAGKETIIGDVINEGNINGMFSFVTLEPLDGSNIKKTTQFIDELETDSPVPFNIPVEFDGPPK
;
A
#
# COMPACT_ATOMS: atom_id res chain seq x y z
N THR A 1 30.48 -8.15 2.63
CA THR A 1 29.24 -8.27 1.84
C THR A 1 28.39 -7.08 2.19
N THR A 2 28.21 -6.14 1.26
CA THR A 2 27.29 -5.00 1.41
C THR A 2 25.89 -5.55 1.60
N SER A 3 25.24 -5.19 2.70
CA SER A 3 23.85 -5.60 2.94
C SER A 3 22.96 -4.62 2.19
N ASN A 4 21.83 -5.10 1.64
CA ASN A 4 20.86 -4.21 0.99
C ASN A 4 20.24 -3.19 1.97
N VAL A 5 20.43 -3.37 3.28
CA VAL A 5 20.14 -2.37 4.31
C VAL A 5 20.96 -1.08 4.14
N ASP A 6 22.13 -1.13 3.50
CA ASP A 6 22.97 0.05 3.26
C ASP A 6 22.30 1.03 2.27
N ASN A 7 21.27 0.57 1.55
CA ASN A 7 20.52 1.37 0.60
C ASN A 7 19.28 2.04 1.22
N VAL A 8 19.00 1.85 2.51
CA VAL A 8 17.88 2.53 3.20
C VAL A 8 18.41 3.48 4.27
N VAL A 9 17.61 4.49 4.63
CA VAL A 9 18.00 5.48 5.65
C VAL A 9 17.11 5.32 6.86
N PHE A 10 17.72 4.99 8.00
CA PHE A 10 17.05 5.00 9.30
C PHE A 10 17.17 6.38 9.93
N ASP A 11 16.09 6.87 10.53
CA ASP A 11 16.09 8.13 11.28
C ASP A 11 17.01 8.10 12.51
N GLN A 12 17.16 6.92 13.11
CA GLN A 12 18.05 6.61 14.22
C GLN A 12 18.45 5.13 14.18
N ASN A 13 19.59 4.78 14.78
CA ASN A 13 20.13 3.41 14.78
C ASN A 13 20.44 2.86 16.18
N GLU A 14 20.12 3.61 17.23
CA GLU A 14 20.30 3.23 18.63
C GLU A 14 19.08 3.65 19.45
N TRP A 15 18.60 2.75 20.31
CA TRP A 15 17.46 2.99 21.19
C TRP A 15 17.80 2.52 22.61
N ASP A 16 17.67 3.43 23.57
CA ASP A 16 17.66 3.06 24.98
C ASP A 16 16.23 2.73 25.41
N VAL A 17 15.96 1.44 25.63
CA VAL A 17 14.66 0.96 26.12
C VAL A 17 14.56 0.99 27.65
N GLY A 18 15.64 1.28 28.37
CA GLY A 18 15.73 1.25 29.82
C GLY A 18 15.44 -0.13 30.43
N THR A 19 15.08 -0.16 31.71
CA THR A 19 14.75 -1.40 32.43
C THR A 19 13.43 -2.01 31.93
N ILE A 20 13.43 -3.32 31.68
CA ILE A 20 12.22 -4.11 31.42
C ILE A 20 11.91 -4.90 32.69
N GLU A 21 10.79 -4.58 33.33
CA GLU A 21 10.35 -5.26 34.54
C GLU A 21 9.93 -6.71 34.26
N SER A 22 9.98 -7.56 35.29
CA SER A 22 9.57 -8.96 35.18
C SER A 22 8.16 -9.09 34.60
N ASN A 23 7.98 -9.98 33.63
CA ASN A 23 6.71 -10.22 32.93
C ASN A 23 6.14 -9.00 32.18
N THR A 24 7.00 -8.05 31.82
CA THR A 24 6.61 -6.90 30.98
C THR A 24 7.32 -6.91 29.64
N SER A 25 6.87 -6.03 28.74
CA SER A 25 7.52 -5.80 27.45
C SER A 25 7.62 -4.31 27.19
N LYS A 26 8.66 -3.92 26.43
CA LYS A 26 8.81 -2.57 25.90
C LYS A 26 8.90 -2.64 24.38
N LYS A 27 8.40 -1.59 23.74
CA LYS A 27 8.45 -1.41 22.30
C LYS A 27 9.20 -0.12 22.01
N PHE A 28 9.95 -0.12 20.92
CA PHE A 28 10.50 1.07 20.30
C PHE A 28 9.97 1.15 18.86
N SER A 29 10.08 2.32 18.25
CA SER A 29 9.63 2.56 16.88
C SER A 29 10.63 3.48 16.20
N PHE A 30 10.70 3.35 14.88
CA PHE A 30 11.63 4.09 14.05
C PHE A 30 11.03 4.27 12.67
N ASN A 31 11.48 5.31 11.97
CA ASN A 31 11.09 5.54 10.59
C ASN A 31 12.25 5.14 9.68
N VAL A 32 11.91 4.45 8.60
CA VAL A 32 12.85 4.10 7.54
C VAL A 32 12.40 4.75 6.26
N TYR A 33 13.30 5.51 5.66
CA TYR A 33 13.13 5.92 4.27
C TYR A 33 13.66 4.81 3.37
N VAL A 34 12.78 4.28 2.54
CA VAL A 34 13.07 3.17 1.64
C VAL A 34 13.09 3.67 0.20
N PRO A 35 14.26 3.75 -0.44
CA PRO A 35 14.35 4.17 -1.82
C PRO A 35 13.70 3.16 -2.78
N GLU A 36 13.29 3.65 -3.94
CA GLU A 36 12.59 2.86 -4.96
C GLU A 36 13.39 1.63 -5.45
N ASN A 37 14.71 1.71 -5.50
CA ASN A 37 15.56 0.63 -6.02
C ASN A 37 15.61 -0.62 -5.12
N VAL A 38 15.17 -0.54 -3.86
CA VAL A 38 15.07 -1.70 -2.94
C VAL A 38 13.65 -2.22 -2.76
N ARG A 39 12.71 -1.69 -3.55
CA ARG A 39 11.32 -2.11 -3.58
C ARG A 39 11.22 -3.61 -3.92
N THR A 40 10.27 -4.32 -3.30
CA THR A 40 10.06 -5.79 -3.44
C THR A 40 11.23 -6.67 -2.99
N GLN A 41 12.27 -6.10 -2.35
CA GLN A 41 13.34 -6.86 -1.76
C GLN A 41 13.10 -7.04 -0.26
N THR A 42 13.55 -8.17 0.27
CA THR A 42 13.65 -8.38 1.71
C THR A 42 14.94 -7.72 2.20
N LEU A 43 14.83 -6.73 3.09
CA LEU A 43 15.95 -6.10 3.76
C LEU A 43 16.36 -6.95 4.96
N HIS A 44 17.64 -7.30 5.05
CA HIS A 44 18.19 -8.07 6.15
C HIS A 44 19.00 -7.15 7.06
N THR A 45 18.50 -6.88 8.26
CA THR A 45 19.10 -5.93 9.19
C THR A 45 19.60 -6.64 10.44
N PRO A 46 20.91 -6.59 10.75
CA PRO A 46 21.41 -7.08 12.03
C PRO A 46 21.00 -6.11 13.15
N LEU A 47 20.21 -6.59 14.10
CA LEU A 47 19.86 -5.90 15.33
C LEU A 47 20.78 -6.36 16.46
N LYS A 48 21.68 -5.49 16.88
CA LYS A 48 22.50 -5.71 18.08
C LYS A 48 21.69 -5.36 19.33
N ILE A 49 21.61 -6.29 20.27
CA ILE A 49 20.91 -6.13 21.54
C ILE A 49 21.94 -6.24 22.65
N MET A 50 21.98 -5.25 23.54
CA MET A 50 22.84 -5.27 24.73
C MET A 50 22.01 -5.00 25.98
N TYR A 51 22.15 -5.82 27.02
CA TYR A 51 21.44 -5.63 28.28
C TYR A 51 22.19 -6.28 29.45
N TYR A 52 21.82 -5.92 30.67
CA TYR A 52 22.24 -6.64 31.89
C TYR A 52 21.13 -7.58 32.33
N ASN A 53 21.46 -8.84 32.59
CA ASN A 53 20.49 -9.80 33.11
C ASN A 53 20.24 -9.60 34.64
N ALA A 54 19.34 -10.38 35.23
CA ALA A 54 19.02 -10.31 36.66
C ALA A 54 20.20 -10.61 37.60
N HIS A 55 21.27 -11.26 37.11
CA HIS A 55 22.49 -11.56 37.86
C HIS A 55 23.56 -10.46 37.70
N GLY A 56 23.30 -9.43 36.90
CA GLY A 56 24.24 -8.35 36.62
C GLY A 56 25.23 -8.66 35.49
N ASP A 57 25.06 -9.76 34.75
CA ASP A 57 25.92 -10.07 33.61
C ASP A 57 25.53 -9.23 32.41
N LYS A 58 26.53 -8.66 31.73
CA LYS A 58 26.34 -8.02 30.43
C LYS A 58 26.15 -9.09 29.36
N ILE A 59 25.02 -9.04 28.68
CA ILE A 59 24.70 -9.88 27.53
C ILE A 59 24.76 -9.02 26.27
N GLU A 60 25.46 -9.51 25.25
CA GLU A 60 25.42 -8.97 23.90
C GLU A 60 24.94 -10.07 22.96
N ASP A 61 23.88 -9.79 22.21
CA ASP A 61 23.28 -10.70 21.24
C ASP A 61 23.08 -9.97 19.91
N THR A 62 23.06 -10.70 18.81
CA THR A 62 22.78 -10.15 17.48
C THR A 62 21.74 -11.01 16.80
N ARG A 63 20.63 -10.39 16.39
CA ARG A 63 19.53 -11.04 15.71
C ARG A 63 19.35 -10.43 14.32
N THR A 64 19.06 -11.24 13.33
CA THR A 64 18.65 -10.73 12.02
C THR A 64 17.16 -10.41 12.06
N VAL A 65 16.80 -9.20 11.65
CA VAL A 65 15.42 -8.76 11.44
C VAL A 65 15.23 -8.53 9.94
N ASP A 66 14.20 -9.19 9.39
CA ASP A 66 13.85 -9.10 7.99
C ASP A 66 12.68 -8.14 7.78
N PHE A 67 12.84 -7.16 6.89
CA PHE A 67 11.77 -6.25 6.48
C PHE A 67 11.43 -6.52 5.03
N TYR A 68 10.14 -6.64 4.70
CA TYR A 68 9.69 -6.71 3.32
C TYR A 68 8.98 -5.42 2.95
N VAL A 69 9.47 -4.76 1.90
CA VAL A 69 8.92 -3.48 1.44
C VAL A 69 7.97 -3.76 0.29
N ASN A 70 6.67 -3.76 0.62
CA ASN A 70 5.61 -3.80 -0.37
C ASN A 70 5.53 -2.49 -1.14
N GLY A 71 5.38 -2.57 -2.46
CA GLY A 71 4.86 -1.44 -3.23
C GLY A 71 3.41 -1.17 -2.85
N LEU A 72 2.99 0.09 -2.99
CA LEU A 72 1.64 0.57 -2.73
C LEU A 72 0.97 0.93 -4.05
N ILE A 73 -0.23 0.40 -4.26
CA ILE A 73 -1.18 0.91 -5.27
C ILE A 73 -2.25 1.65 -4.48
N ASP A 74 -2.44 2.93 -4.76
CA ASP A 74 -3.47 3.76 -4.10
C ASP A 74 -4.37 4.38 -5.17
N ALA A 75 -5.40 3.63 -5.57
CA ALA A 75 -6.27 3.99 -6.68
C ALA A 75 -7.43 4.88 -6.22
N LYS A 76 -7.68 5.96 -6.96
CA LYS A 76 -8.73 6.93 -6.68
C LYS A 76 -9.49 7.31 -7.93
N ILE A 77 -10.83 7.34 -7.82
CA ILE A 77 -11.72 7.80 -8.88
C ILE A 77 -12.12 9.26 -8.63
N TYR A 78 -12.11 10.09 -9.67
CA TYR A 78 -12.51 11.49 -9.61
C TYR A 78 -13.13 11.98 -10.93
N ASP A 79 -13.59 13.24 -10.94
CA ASP A 79 -14.25 13.90 -12.09
C ASP A 79 -15.42 13.12 -12.71
N ILE A 80 -16.17 12.42 -11.85
CA ILE A 80 -17.32 11.61 -12.23
C ILE A 80 -18.45 12.50 -12.76
N LYS A 81 -18.97 12.16 -13.94
CA LYS A 81 -20.15 12.79 -14.57
C LYS A 81 -20.97 11.77 -15.35
N VAL A 82 -22.25 12.07 -15.52
CA VAL A 82 -23.16 11.32 -16.40
C VAL A 82 -23.30 12.11 -17.70
N ILE A 83 -23.09 11.44 -18.83
CA ILE A 83 -23.28 12.00 -20.17
C ILE A 83 -24.16 11.08 -21.02
N GLU A 84 -24.71 11.61 -22.11
CA GLU A 84 -25.40 10.80 -23.11
C GLU A 84 -24.46 10.50 -24.28
N VAL A 85 -24.25 9.22 -24.58
CA VAL A 85 -23.48 8.75 -25.74
C VAL A 85 -24.37 7.86 -26.57
N ALA A 86 -24.67 8.28 -27.80
CA ALA A 86 -25.52 7.53 -28.73
C ALA A 86 -26.89 7.12 -28.13
N GLY A 87 -27.54 8.02 -27.38
CA GLY A 87 -28.83 7.77 -26.75
C GLY A 87 -28.79 6.92 -25.48
N LYS A 88 -27.60 6.65 -24.93
CA LYS A 88 -27.41 5.91 -23.68
C LYS A 88 -26.71 6.76 -22.62
N GLU A 89 -27.25 6.75 -21.41
CA GLU A 89 -26.56 7.30 -20.24
C GLU A 89 -25.25 6.53 -20.01
N THR A 90 -24.16 7.26 -19.85
CA THR A 90 -22.81 6.74 -19.68
C THR A 90 -22.15 7.50 -18.54
N ILE A 91 -21.62 6.76 -17.57
CA ILE A 91 -20.80 7.31 -16.50
C ILE A 91 -19.37 7.42 -17.02
N ILE A 92 -18.80 8.62 -16.96
CA ILE A 92 -17.39 8.85 -17.28
C ILE A 92 -16.68 9.49 -16.09
N GLY A 93 -15.38 9.28 -16.00
CA GLY A 93 -14.52 9.84 -15.00
C GLY A 93 -13.08 9.40 -15.24
N ASP A 94 -12.20 9.75 -14.31
CA ASP A 94 -10.80 9.37 -14.34
C ASP A 94 -10.46 8.53 -13.11
N VAL A 95 -9.56 7.56 -13.28
CA VAL A 95 -8.91 6.84 -12.19
C VAL A 95 -7.42 7.16 -12.18
N ILE A 96 -6.86 7.44 -11.01
CA ILE A 96 -5.42 7.69 -10.83
C ILE A 96 -4.87 6.77 -9.75
N ASN A 97 -3.63 6.34 -9.89
CA ASN A 97 -2.87 5.66 -8.85
C ASN A 97 -1.91 6.65 -8.19
N GLU A 98 -2.26 7.14 -7.00
CA GLU A 98 -1.42 7.99 -6.14
C GLU A 98 -0.43 7.15 -5.28
N GLY A 99 -0.33 5.86 -5.58
CA GLY A 99 0.61 4.93 -4.95
C GLY A 99 2.04 5.15 -5.42
N ASN A 100 2.84 4.09 -5.37
CA ASN A 100 4.23 4.16 -5.81
C ASN A 100 4.63 3.01 -6.74
N ILE A 101 3.75 2.06 -7.04
CA ILE A 101 3.96 1.06 -8.10
C ILE A 101 2.80 1.08 -9.08
N ASN A 102 3.06 0.71 -10.33
CA ASN A 102 2.02 0.53 -11.32
C ASN A 102 1.08 -0.62 -10.93
N GLY A 103 -0.22 -0.40 -11.08
CA GLY A 103 -1.24 -1.44 -10.96
C GLY A 103 -1.43 -2.15 -12.29
N MET A 104 -1.30 -3.48 -12.33
CA MET A 104 -1.54 -4.26 -13.54
C MET A 104 -2.90 -4.96 -13.50
N PHE A 105 -3.51 -5.14 -14.67
CA PHE A 105 -4.82 -5.77 -14.84
C PHE A 105 -5.94 -5.06 -14.05
N SER A 106 -6.01 -3.75 -14.19
CA SER A 106 -6.94 -2.88 -13.46
C SER A 106 -8.34 -2.89 -14.07
N PHE A 107 -9.34 -2.70 -13.21
CA PHE A 107 -10.75 -2.66 -13.60
C PHE A 107 -11.48 -1.53 -12.88
N VAL A 108 -12.40 -0.86 -13.57
CA VAL A 108 -13.40 0.03 -12.97
C VAL A 108 -14.76 -0.64 -13.07
N THR A 109 -15.48 -0.72 -11.95
CA THR A 109 -16.77 -1.41 -11.88
C THR A 109 -17.85 -0.45 -11.41
N LEU A 110 -18.93 -0.37 -12.17
CA LEU A 110 -20.18 0.22 -11.73
C LEU A 110 -20.96 -0.84 -10.95
N GLU A 111 -21.09 -0.64 -9.64
CA GLU A 111 -21.90 -1.48 -8.76
C GLU A 111 -23.26 -0.81 -8.53
N PRO A 112 -24.39 -1.56 -8.57
CA PRO A 112 -25.67 -1.04 -8.16
C PRO A 112 -25.68 -0.71 -6.67
N LEU A 113 -26.37 0.37 -6.31
CA LEU A 113 -26.74 0.64 -4.93
C LEU A 113 -27.94 -0.21 -4.52
N ASP A 114 -28.12 -0.42 -3.21
CA ASP A 114 -29.26 -1.16 -2.67
C ASP A 114 -30.59 -0.59 -3.19
N GLY A 115 -31.39 -1.46 -3.82
CA GLY A 115 -32.70 -1.11 -4.39
C GLY A 115 -32.67 -0.58 -5.83
N SER A 116 -31.50 -0.29 -6.39
CA SER A 116 -31.34 0.01 -7.81
C SER A 116 -31.37 -1.27 -8.65
N ASN A 117 -31.87 -1.18 -9.87
CA ASN A 117 -31.77 -2.23 -10.87
C ASN A 117 -30.69 -1.96 -11.93
N ILE A 118 -29.73 -1.07 -11.65
CA ILE A 118 -28.55 -0.93 -12.51
C ILE A 118 -27.83 -2.28 -12.57
N LYS A 119 -27.54 -2.71 -13.78
CA LYS A 119 -26.74 -3.91 -14.02
C LYS A 119 -25.28 -3.60 -13.75
N LYS A 120 -24.63 -4.48 -12.96
CA LYS A 120 -23.20 -4.41 -12.72
C LYS A 120 -22.43 -4.49 -14.04
N THR A 121 -21.59 -3.49 -14.29
CA THR A 121 -20.77 -3.40 -15.50
C THR A 121 -19.33 -3.10 -15.13
N THR A 122 -18.39 -3.81 -15.74
CA THR A 122 -16.96 -3.66 -15.48
C THR A 122 -16.24 -3.28 -16.78
N GLN A 123 -15.36 -2.28 -16.70
CA GLN A 123 -14.43 -1.90 -17.75
C GLN A 123 -13.01 -2.31 -17.35
N PHE A 124 -12.27 -2.87 -18.30
CA PHE A 124 -10.84 -3.15 -18.18
C PHE A 124 -10.03 -1.90 -18.52
N ILE A 125 -9.08 -1.55 -17.66
CA ILE A 125 -8.20 -0.39 -17.77
C ILE A 125 -6.74 -0.80 -18.06
N ASP A 126 -6.44 -2.10 -18.01
CA ASP A 126 -5.10 -2.67 -18.17
C ASP A 126 -4.11 -2.20 -17.11
N GLU A 127 -3.31 -1.18 -17.40
CA GLU A 127 -2.29 -0.65 -16.49
C GLU A 127 -2.73 0.69 -15.89
N LEU A 128 -2.52 0.82 -14.58
CA LEU A 128 -2.69 2.07 -13.84
C LEU A 128 -1.31 2.55 -13.39
N GLU A 129 -0.64 3.27 -14.28
CA GLU A 129 0.65 3.88 -14.03
C GLU A 129 0.58 4.87 -12.85
N THR A 130 1.66 4.95 -12.09
CA THR A 130 1.75 5.88 -10.95
C THR A 130 1.64 7.33 -11.44
N ASP A 131 0.83 8.14 -10.76
CA ASP A 131 0.59 9.56 -11.06
C ASP A 131 0.03 9.84 -12.47
N SER A 132 -0.50 8.82 -13.15
CA SER A 132 -1.07 8.93 -14.49
C SER A 132 -2.58 8.65 -14.47
N PRO A 133 -3.42 9.67 -14.71
CA PRO A 133 -4.85 9.48 -14.86
C PRO A 133 -5.21 8.64 -16.08
N VAL A 134 -6.12 7.70 -15.90
CA VAL A 134 -6.70 6.90 -16.98
C VAL A 134 -8.22 7.13 -17.02
N PRO A 135 -8.77 7.58 -18.16
CA PRO A 135 -10.21 7.79 -18.29
C PRO A 135 -10.95 6.46 -18.39
N PHE A 136 -12.16 6.42 -17.83
CA PHE A 136 -13.10 5.33 -17.98
C PHE A 136 -14.47 5.82 -18.47
N ASN A 137 -15.21 4.93 -19.12
CA ASN A 137 -16.56 5.18 -19.63
C ASN A 137 -17.41 3.91 -19.53
N ILE A 138 -18.39 3.91 -18.65
CA ILE A 138 -19.26 2.76 -18.39
C ILE A 138 -20.70 3.12 -18.78
N PRO A 139 -21.24 2.53 -19.86
CA PRO A 139 -22.65 2.66 -20.20
C PRO A 139 -23.53 2.12 -19.07
N VAL A 140 -24.59 2.83 -18.73
CA VAL A 140 -25.57 2.38 -17.74
C VAL A 140 -26.53 1.41 -18.41
N GLU A 141 -26.62 0.21 -17.86
CA GLU A 141 -27.59 -0.82 -18.23
C GLU A 141 -28.49 -1.12 -17.03
N PHE A 142 -29.73 -1.56 -17.28
CA PHE A 142 -30.70 -1.87 -16.23
C PHE A 142 -31.27 -3.27 -16.42
N ASP A 143 -31.49 -3.97 -15.30
CA ASP A 143 -32.27 -5.20 -15.24
C ASP A 143 -33.77 -4.82 -15.21
N GLY A 144 -34.34 -4.66 -16.41
CA GLY A 144 -35.73 -4.22 -16.59
C GLY A 144 -35.90 -2.69 -16.66
N PRO A 145 -37.13 -2.17 -16.46
CA PRO A 145 -37.37 -0.72 -16.48
C PRO A 145 -36.60 -0.01 -15.36
N PRO A 146 -35.98 1.16 -15.59
CA PRO A 146 -35.20 1.87 -14.58
C PRO A 146 -35.98 2.08 -13.27
N LYS A 147 -35.33 1.82 -12.12
CA LYS A 147 -35.86 1.98 -10.77
C LYS A 147 -34.91 2.75 -9.87
#